data_AF-A0A443SCY1-F1
#
_entry.id   AF-A0A443SCY1-F1
#
_cell.length_a   1.000
_cell.length_b   1.000
_cell.length_c   1.000
_cell.angle_alpha   90.00
_cell.angle_beta   90.00
_cell.angle_gamma   90.00
#
_symmetry.space_group_name_H-M   'P 1'
#
loop_
_entity.id
_entity.type
_entity.pdbx_description
1 polymer ?
#
loop_
_entity_poly.entity_id
_entity_poly.type
_entity_poly.pdbx_seq_one_letter_code
_entity_poly.pdbx_strand_id
1 'polypeptide(L)'
;MFMRIKEQASGYPAHITTEAEKDKFIDNYYMNTGIQLTKNEIEHNPGLRTIAKLLLNMIWGKYAQQSNKPKTKICRNFQEYWRILNDSSLKIIGEVDISEDEILIKYKDREITEENASRKINYAIASSVTANARCDLYSEIDKIEMCRSKRVLYFDTDSIIFASKPGEYKPKLGDYLGEMTDEIVTEFGIGARIVEFVSCGPKNYGFHVVLPNNESRYVLKCKGIRMSAEAAAIITFKQMVEIATRYRDGEEVQVKVPQFNIYSDFAQNVYTKKFDKIYRAVSDKRRIVEAEMYTRPYGFVE
;
A
#
# COMPACT_ATOMS: atom_id res chain seq x y z
N MET A 1 6.43 10.08 20.39
CA MET A 1 5.24 10.97 20.46
C MET A 1 4.07 10.43 19.64
N PHE A 2 4.12 10.36 18.29
CA PHE A 2 2.96 9.93 17.48
C PHE A 2 2.57 8.46 17.64
N MET A 3 3.52 7.55 17.89
CA MET A 3 3.21 6.15 18.22
C MET A 3 2.31 6.05 19.45
N ARG A 4 2.68 6.72 20.54
CA ARG A 4 1.86 6.78 21.77
C ARG A 4 0.43 7.26 21.47
N ILE A 5 0.29 8.34 20.71
CA ILE A 5 -1.02 8.89 20.33
C ILE A 5 -1.82 7.87 19.51
N LYS A 6 -1.19 7.20 18.54
CA LYS A 6 -1.85 6.18 17.71
C LYS A 6 -2.39 5.04 18.58
N GLU A 7 -1.60 4.54 19.52
CA GLU A 7 -2.02 3.41 20.38
C GLU A 7 -3.09 3.83 21.37
N GLN A 8 -2.92 4.97 22.04
CA GLN A 8 -3.95 5.52 22.92
C GLN A 8 -5.28 5.73 22.19
N ALA A 9 -5.24 6.26 20.98
CA ALA A 9 -6.43 6.47 20.14
C ALA A 9 -7.02 5.17 19.56
N SER A 10 -6.32 4.04 19.67
CA SER A 10 -6.87 2.74 19.27
C SER A 10 -7.85 2.20 20.33
N GLY A 11 -7.72 2.69 21.58
CA GLY A 11 -8.46 2.17 22.73
C GLY A 11 -7.87 0.86 23.25
N TYR A 12 -8.46 0.33 24.31
CA TYR A 12 -8.08 -0.98 24.83
C TYR A 12 -8.60 -2.09 23.90
N PRO A 13 -7.83 -3.18 23.72
CA PRO A 13 -8.33 -4.41 23.11
C PRO A 13 -9.61 -4.90 23.77
N ALA A 14 -10.51 -5.52 23.00
CA ALA A 14 -11.84 -5.95 23.47
C ALA A 14 -11.81 -6.94 24.64
N HIS A 15 -10.70 -7.66 24.84
CA HIS A 15 -10.53 -8.62 25.92
C HIS A 15 -10.07 -7.97 27.24
N ILE A 16 -9.64 -6.69 27.23
CA ILE A 16 -9.22 -5.94 28.41
C ILE A 16 -10.43 -5.17 28.94
N THR A 17 -10.95 -5.59 30.09
CA THR A 17 -12.19 -5.02 30.65
C THR A 17 -11.99 -4.49 32.06
N THR A 18 -11.11 -5.11 32.85
CA THR A 18 -10.88 -4.73 34.25
C THR A 18 -9.77 -3.69 34.40
N GLU A 19 -9.79 -2.92 35.49
CA GLU A 19 -8.76 -1.91 35.77
C GLU A 19 -7.37 -2.53 35.93
N ALA A 20 -7.26 -3.69 36.57
CA ALA A 20 -5.99 -4.41 36.71
C ALA A 20 -5.42 -4.86 35.36
N GLU A 21 -6.27 -5.29 34.42
CA GLU A 21 -5.85 -5.64 33.05
C GLU A 21 -5.37 -4.41 32.27
N LYS A 22 -6.04 -3.25 32.43
CA LYS A 22 -5.61 -1.99 31.81
C LYS A 22 -4.23 -1.56 32.30
N ASP A 23 -3.99 -1.62 33.62
CA ASP A 23 -2.69 -1.27 34.19
C ASP A 23 -1.60 -2.23 33.69
N LYS A 24 -1.89 -3.54 33.71
CA LYS A 24 -0.97 -4.55 33.19
C LYS A 24 -0.69 -4.37 31.68
N PHE A 25 -1.69 -3.96 30.90
CA PHE A 25 -1.52 -3.67 29.47
C PHE A 25 -0.55 -2.51 29.26
N ILE A 26 -0.69 -1.41 30.01
CA ILE A 26 0.19 -0.24 29.92
C ILE A 26 1.63 -0.63 30.30
N ASP A 27 1.82 -1.37 31.39
CA ASP A 27 3.14 -1.83 31.83
C ASP A 27 3.78 -2.75 30.80
N ASN A 28 3.03 -3.73 30.29
CA ASN A 28 3.52 -4.64 29.24
C ASN A 28 3.86 -3.88 27.96
N TYR A 29 3.05 -2.89 27.56
CA TYR A 29 3.30 -2.10 26.37
C TYR A 29 4.62 -1.33 26.51
N TYR A 30 4.87 -0.73 27.68
CA TYR A 30 6.13 -0.05 27.98
C TYR A 30 7.31 -1.04 27.98
N MET A 31 7.20 -2.19 28.62
CA MET A 31 8.27 -3.20 28.69
C MET A 31 8.65 -3.75 27.29
N ASN A 32 7.68 -3.95 26.40
CA ASN A 32 7.93 -4.50 25.08
C ASN A 32 8.37 -3.46 24.05
N THR A 33 7.89 -2.21 24.15
CA THR A 33 8.09 -1.19 23.09
C THR A 33 8.89 0.04 23.54
N GLY A 34 9.10 0.21 24.84
CA GLY A 34 9.67 1.42 25.44
C GLY A 34 8.74 2.65 25.40
N ILE A 35 7.48 2.49 25.00
CA ILE A 35 6.52 3.59 24.86
C ILE A 35 5.58 3.62 26.06
N GLN A 36 5.68 4.67 26.87
CA GLN A 36 4.77 4.87 27.99
C GLN A 36 3.41 5.36 27.49
N LEU A 37 2.34 4.61 27.76
CA LEU A 37 0.96 5.04 27.52
C LEU A 37 0.39 5.75 28.74
N THR A 38 -0.50 6.72 28.52
CA THR A 38 -1.23 7.43 29.58
C THR A 38 -2.62 6.83 29.75
N LYS A 39 -2.91 6.22 30.90
CA LYS A 39 -4.17 5.51 31.18
C LYS A 39 -5.43 6.31 30.83
N ASN A 40 -5.47 7.58 31.22
CA ASN A 40 -6.63 8.47 31.03
C ASN A 40 -6.78 9.01 29.60
N GLU A 41 -5.78 8.78 28.74
CA GLU A 41 -5.82 9.20 27.33
C GLU A 41 -6.08 8.03 26.38
N ILE A 42 -6.20 6.79 26.89
CA ILE A 42 -6.55 5.62 26.09
C ILE A 42 -8.06 5.60 25.89
N GLU A 43 -8.48 6.02 24.70
CA GLU A 43 -9.87 6.09 24.28
C GLU A 43 -9.96 5.79 22.77
N HIS A 44 -10.96 5.01 22.37
CA HIS A 44 -11.16 4.69 20.97
C HIS A 44 -11.54 5.95 20.18
N ASN A 45 -10.59 6.47 19.40
CA ASN A 45 -10.75 7.66 18.57
C ASN A 45 -10.20 7.40 17.15
N PRO A 46 -11.05 6.94 16.21
CA PRO A 46 -10.60 6.55 14.88
C PRO A 46 -10.00 7.72 14.07
N GLY A 47 -10.49 8.95 14.29
CA GLY A 47 -9.98 10.15 13.63
C GLY A 47 -8.56 10.49 14.08
N LEU A 48 -8.34 10.60 15.39
CA LEU A 48 -7.03 10.88 15.96
C LEU A 48 -6.02 9.77 15.63
N ARG A 49 -6.46 8.51 15.70
CA ARG A 49 -5.64 7.36 15.29
C ARG A 49 -5.19 7.47 13.84
N THR A 50 -6.10 7.86 12.95
CA THR A 50 -5.81 8.03 11.51
C THR A 50 -4.77 9.13 11.30
N ILE A 51 -4.91 10.27 11.97
CA ILE A 51 -3.94 11.38 11.90
C ILE A 51 -2.57 10.95 12.43
N ALA A 52 -2.53 10.29 13.59
CA ALA A 52 -1.27 9.82 14.17
C ALA A 52 -0.57 8.78 13.27
N LYS A 53 -1.32 7.81 12.73
CA LYS A 53 -0.80 6.82 11.76
C LYS A 53 -0.30 7.50 10.48
N LEU A 54 -1.02 8.50 9.98
CA LEU A 54 -0.61 9.26 8.79
C LEU A 54 0.73 9.97 9.04
N LEU A 55 0.88 10.65 10.18
CA LEU A 55 2.11 11.37 10.53
C LEU A 55 3.32 10.44 10.65
N LEU A 56 3.13 9.25 11.24
CA LEU A 56 4.17 8.22 11.32
C LEU A 56 4.64 7.79 9.92
N ASN A 57 3.69 7.44 9.05
CA ASN A 57 3.99 6.98 7.69
C ASN A 57 4.58 8.09 6.81
N MET A 58 4.17 9.35 7.04
CA MET A 58 4.68 10.50 6.31
C MET A 58 6.16 10.75 6.54
N ILE A 59 6.69 10.50 7.75
CA ILE A 59 8.09 10.78 8.08
C ILE A 59 9.04 9.99 7.17
N TRP A 60 8.80 8.68 7.02
CA TRP A 60 9.57 7.85 6.08
C TRP A 60 9.45 8.38 4.64
N GLY A 61 8.22 8.69 4.19
CA GLY A 61 7.97 9.23 2.85
C GLY A 61 8.64 10.59 2.61
N LYS A 62 8.84 11.39 3.66
CA LYS A 62 9.58 12.66 3.58
C LYS A 62 11.07 12.46 3.40
N TYR A 63 11.66 11.50 4.12
CA TYR A 63 13.06 11.14 3.92
C TYR A 63 13.35 10.58 2.52
N ALA A 64 12.38 9.91 1.91
CA ALA A 64 12.48 9.36 0.54
C ALA A 64 11.97 10.31 -0.56
N GLN A 65 11.56 11.53 -0.21
CA GLN A 65 10.90 12.43 -1.16
C GLN A 65 11.90 12.87 -2.24
N GLN A 66 11.49 12.83 -3.52
CA GLN A 66 12.27 13.42 -4.61
C GLN A 66 12.44 14.93 -4.38
N SER A 67 13.68 15.41 -4.35
CA SER A 67 14.05 16.82 -4.11
C SER A 67 13.68 17.74 -5.27
N ASN A 68 13.96 17.36 -6.52
CA ASN A 68 13.71 18.20 -7.68
C ASN A 68 12.31 17.99 -8.27
N LYS A 69 11.32 18.61 -7.63
CA LYS A 69 9.94 18.63 -8.13
C LYS A 69 9.71 19.83 -9.05
N PRO A 70 8.98 19.66 -10.16
CA PRO A 70 8.47 20.79 -10.93
C PRO A 70 7.68 21.75 -10.04
N LYS A 71 7.99 23.04 -10.17
CA LYS A 71 7.30 24.16 -9.55
C LYS A 71 6.42 24.81 -10.61
N THR A 72 5.25 25.27 -10.22
CA THR A 72 4.35 26.04 -11.07
C THR A 72 4.19 27.42 -10.48
N LYS A 73 4.33 28.47 -11.29
CA LYS A 73 4.12 29.85 -10.88
C LYS A 73 3.24 30.57 -11.91
N ILE A 74 2.32 31.37 -11.41
CA ILE A 74 1.58 32.35 -12.23
C ILE A 74 2.41 33.65 -12.22
N CYS A 75 2.91 34.06 -13.37
CA CYS A 75 3.58 35.32 -13.59
C CYS A 75 2.55 36.35 -14.04
N ARG A 76 2.38 37.44 -13.29
CA ARG A 76 1.38 38.49 -13.55
C ARG A 76 1.92 39.72 -14.26
N ASN A 77 3.19 39.67 -14.65
CA ASN A 77 3.87 40.72 -15.38
C ASN A 77 5.08 40.13 -16.10
N PHE A 78 5.52 40.83 -17.14
CA PHE A 78 6.64 40.40 -17.95
C PHE A 78 7.95 40.29 -17.16
N GLN A 79 8.18 41.16 -16.16
CA GLN A 79 9.42 41.14 -15.38
C GLN A 79 9.60 39.82 -14.61
N GLU A 80 8.54 39.32 -13.98
CA GLU A 80 8.57 38.05 -13.25
C GLU A 80 8.81 36.86 -14.16
N TYR A 81 8.20 36.88 -15.34
CA TYR A 81 8.37 35.87 -16.37
C TYR A 81 9.79 35.89 -16.94
N TRP A 82 10.28 37.07 -17.34
CA TRP A 82 11.61 37.28 -17.88
C TRP A 82 12.71 36.86 -16.91
N ARG A 83 12.54 37.10 -15.61
CA ARG A 83 13.49 36.65 -14.58
C ARG A 83 13.63 35.12 -14.55
N ILE A 84 12.53 34.38 -14.73
CA ILE A 84 12.54 32.91 -14.71
C ILE A 84 13.15 32.37 -15.99
N LEU A 85 12.87 32.99 -17.14
CA LEU A 85 13.45 32.59 -18.42
C LEU A 85 14.97 32.79 -18.48
N ASN A 86 15.48 33.86 -17.88
CA ASN A 86 16.92 34.17 -17.87
C ASN A 86 17.69 33.49 -16.72
N ASP A 87 17.00 32.78 -15.83
CA ASP A 87 17.66 32.02 -14.77
C ASP A 87 18.25 30.74 -15.36
N SER A 88 19.57 30.73 -15.58
CA SER A 88 20.30 29.59 -16.12
C SER A 88 20.25 28.35 -15.23
N SER A 89 19.92 28.49 -13.95
CA SER A 89 19.75 27.36 -13.03
C SER A 89 18.43 26.61 -13.25
N LEU A 90 17.46 27.24 -13.93
CA LEU A 90 16.13 26.69 -14.14
C LEU A 90 15.99 26.05 -15.53
N LYS A 91 15.19 24.99 -15.58
CA LYS A 91 14.71 24.34 -16.79
C LYS A 91 13.22 24.57 -16.90
N ILE A 92 12.82 25.28 -17.94
CA ILE A 92 11.41 25.43 -18.28
C ILE A 92 10.88 24.10 -18.81
N ILE A 93 9.72 23.69 -18.28
CA ILE A 93 9.04 22.44 -18.62
C ILE A 93 7.79 22.73 -19.46
N GLY A 94 7.14 23.86 -19.24
CA GLY A 94 5.97 24.27 -20.00
C GLY A 94 5.51 25.67 -19.61
N GLU A 95 4.80 26.30 -20.54
CA GLU A 95 4.33 27.68 -20.49
C GLU A 95 2.91 27.70 -21.06
N VAL A 96 2.01 28.42 -20.39
CA VAL A 96 0.61 28.56 -20.82
C VAL A 96 0.14 29.96 -20.50
N ASP A 97 -0.35 30.66 -21.51
CA ASP A 97 -1.05 31.94 -21.31
C ASP A 97 -2.40 31.68 -20.63
N ILE A 98 -2.63 32.35 -19.50
CA ILE A 98 -3.90 32.26 -18.75
C ILE A 98 -4.82 33.41 -19.17
N SER A 99 -4.25 34.60 -19.34
CA SER A 99 -4.92 35.82 -19.78
C SER A 99 -3.95 36.70 -20.56
N GLU A 100 -4.36 37.89 -21.00
CA GLU A 100 -3.50 38.83 -21.73
C GLU A 100 -2.24 39.24 -20.93
N ASP A 101 -2.34 39.28 -19.59
CA ASP A 101 -1.25 39.75 -18.72
C ASP A 101 -0.68 38.65 -17.78
N GLU A 102 -1.21 37.43 -17.82
CA GLU A 102 -0.82 36.35 -16.92
C GLU A 102 -0.36 35.08 -17.65
N ILE A 103 0.83 34.59 -17.29
CA ILE A 103 1.43 33.36 -17.84
C ILE A 103 1.66 32.35 -16.71
N LEU A 104 1.18 31.13 -16.88
CA LEU A 104 1.54 29.97 -16.06
C LEU A 104 2.86 29.39 -16.56
N ILE A 105 3.91 29.48 -15.74
CA ILE A 105 5.19 28.84 -16.05
C ILE A 105 5.45 27.66 -15.12
N LYS A 106 5.78 26.53 -15.72
CA LYS A 106 6.22 25.32 -15.02
C LYS A 106 7.70 25.12 -15.27
N TYR A 107 8.48 25.06 -14.21
CA TYR A 107 9.94 24.93 -14.28
C TYR A 107 10.47 24.01 -13.19
N LYS A 108 11.69 23.55 -13.33
CA LYS A 108 12.43 22.81 -12.29
C LYS A 108 13.88 23.23 -12.28
N ASP A 109 14.58 22.94 -11.20
CA ASP A 109 16.03 23.12 -11.14
C ASP A 109 16.70 22.20 -12.18
N ARG A 110 17.67 22.71 -12.95
CA ARG A 110 18.43 21.90 -13.94
C ARG A 110 19.20 20.80 -13.24
N GLU A 111 19.89 21.18 -12.17
CA GLU A 111 20.67 20.30 -11.33
C GLU A 111 20.33 20.53 -9.86
N ILE A 112 20.46 19.45 -9.07
CA ILE A 112 20.32 19.54 -7.62
C ILE A 112 21.72 19.74 -7.07
N THR A 113 21.97 20.90 -6.49
CA THR A 113 23.18 21.24 -5.76
C THR A 113 22.93 21.13 -4.27
N GLU A 114 23.97 21.19 -3.45
CA GLU A 114 23.83 21.23 -1.99
C GLU A 114 23.01 22.45 -1.51
N GLU A 115 23.08 23.56 -2.25
CA GLU A 115 22.38 24.80 -1.93
C GLU A 115 20.87 24.71 -2.14
N ASN A 116 20.43 24.01 -3.20
CA ASN A 116 19.01 23.86 -3.52
C ASN A 116 18.41 22.50 -3.09
N ALA A 117 19.24 21.58 -2.60
CA ALA A 117 18.79 20.31 -2.02
C ALA A 117 17.94 20.54 -0.77
N SER A 118 16.83 19.79 -0.66
CA SER A 118 16.01 19.87 0.54
C SER A 118 16.73 19.23 1.72
N ARG A 119 16.99 20.02 2.77
CA ARG A 119 17.54 19.56 4.06
C ARG A 119 16.63 18.61 4.84
N LYS A 120 15.42 18.32 4.32
CA LYS A 120 14.41 17.45 4.96
C LYS A 120 14.46 16.00 4.45
N ILE A 121 15.35 15.69 3.51
CA ILE A 121 15.45 14.39 2.84
C ILE A 121 16.68 13.65 3.39
N ASN A 122 16.56 12.34 3.56
CA ASN A 122 17.68 11.48 3.88
C ASN A 122 17.45 10.10 3.26
N TYR A 123 18.01 9.87 2.07
CA TYR A 123 17.82 8.63 1.33
C TYR A 123 18.41 7.41 2.05
N ALA A 124 19.47 7.58 2.86
CA ALA A 124 20.08 6.49 3.62
C ALA A 124 19.17 6.00 4.75
N ILE A 125 18.50 6.91 5.46
CA ILE A 125 17.50 6.54 6.47
C ILE A 125 16.31 5.86 5.79
N ALA A 126 15.80 6.43 4.69
CA ALA A 126 14.66 5.86 3.98
C ALA A 126 14.96 4.46 3.43
N SER A 127 16.15 4.25 2.86
CA SER A 127 16.58 2.94 2.35
C SER A 127 16.77 1.93 3.48
N SER A 128 17.37 2.34 4.60
CA SER A 128 17.55 1.49 5.78
C SER A 128 16.21 1.02 6.36
N VAL A 129 15.23 1.93 6.51
CA VAL A 129 13.88 1.55 6.97
C VAL A 129 13.23 0.53 6.03
N THR A 130 13.30 0.77 4.72
CA THR A 130 12.74 -0.17 3.73
C THR A 130 13.48 -1.51 3.69
N ALA A 131 14.81 -1.51 3.88
CA ALA A 131 15.60 -2.73 3.92
C ALA A 131 15.24 -3.58 5.14
N ASN A 132 15.19 -2.98 6.34
CA ASN A 132 14.84 -3.69 7.57
C ASN A 132 13.41 -4.25 7.50
N ALA A 133 12.43 -3.47 7.03
CA ALA A 133 11.06 -3.97 6.86
C ALA A 133 10.97 -5.19 5.93
N ARG A 134 11.81 -5.25 4.88
CA ARG A 134 11.89 -6.43 4.01
C ARG A 134 12.56 -7.62 4.71
N CYS A 135 13.62 -7.39 5.48
CA CYS A 135 14.26 -8.45 6.26
C CYS A 135 13.26 -9.08 7.25
N ASP A 136 12.47 -8.26 7.94
CA ASP A 136 11.45 -8.74 8.88
C ASP A 136 10.37 -9.57 8.16
N LEU A 137 9.86 -9.07 7.03
CA LEU A 137 8.89 -9.81 6.21
C LEU A 137 9.46 -11.14 5.70
N TYR A 138 10.70 -11.15 5.20
CA TYR A 138 11.33 -12.35 4.68
C TYR A 138 11.67 -13.36 5.78
N SER A 139 12.05 -12.91 6.97
CA SER A 139 12.26 -13.77 8.13
C SER A 139 10.99 -14.56 8.49
N GLU A 140 9.82 -13.93 8.44
CA GLU A 140 8.54 -14.62 8.69
C GLU A 140 8.15 -15.55 7.53
N ILE A 141 8.38 -15.13 6.28
CA ILE A 141 8.17 -15.98 5.10
C ILE A 141 9.03 -17.25 5.17
N ASP A 142 10.30 -17.11 5.54
CA ASP A 142 11.23 -18.23 5.67
C ASP A 142 10.74 -19.24 6.71
N LYS A 143 10.27 -18.79 7.88
CA LYS A 143 9.69 -19.68 8.90
C LYS A 143 8.46 -20.44 8.39
N ILE A 144 7.59 -19.76 7.62
CA ILE A 144 6.39 -20.37 7.03
C ILE A 144 6.77 -21.46 6.02
N GLU A 145 7.73 -21.16 5.14
CA GLU A 145 8.22 -22.06 4.08
C GLU A 145 9.08 -23.21 4.62
N MET A 146 9.87 -22.99 5.68
CA MET A 146 10.64 -24.04 6.36
C MET A 146 9.74 -25.10 7.01
N CYS A 147 8.56 -24.71 7.51
CA CYS A 147 7.61 -25.66 8.08
C CYS A 147 7.03 -26.60 7.01
N ARG A 148 6.65 -26.05 5.85
CA ARG A 148 6.34 -26.82 4.64
C ARG A 148 6.45 -25.90 3.44
N SER A 149 7.17 -26.38 2.43
CA SER A 149 7.36 -25.63 1.20
C SER A 149 6.03 -25.33 0.49
N LYS A 150 6.01 -24.21 -0.24
CA LYS A 150 4.95 -23.77 -1.12
C LYS A 150 3.67 -23.41 -0.36
N ARG A 151 3.81 -22.75 0.79
CA ARG A 151 2.70 -22.28 1.64
C ARG A 151 2.36 -20.83 1.40
N VAL A 152 3.34 -19.99 1.10
CA VAL A 152 3.13 -18.57 0.85
C VAL A 152 2.49 -18.38 -0.52
N LEU A 153 1.29 -17.81 -0.52
CA LEU A 153 0.49 -17.55 -1.71
C LEU A 153 0.71 -16.14 -2.24
N TYR A 154 0.89 -15.18 -1.33
CA TYR A 154 1.10 -13.77 -1.66
C TYR A 154 1.75 -13.03 -0.49
N PHE A 155 2.49 -11.97 -0.79
CA PHE A 155 2.97 -11.01 0.22
C PHE A 155 3.12 -9.63 -0.41
N ASP A 156 2.89 -8.57 0.37
CA ASP A 156 3.04 -7.19 -0.07
C ASP A 156 3.36 -6.29 1.13
N THR A 157 4.57 -5.72 1.11
CA THR A 157 5.11 -4.74 2.07
C THR A 157 5.20 -5.23 3.52
N ASP A 158 4.07 -5.55 4.13
CA ASP A 158 3.88 -5.85 5.55
C ASP A 158 2.81 -6.93 5.78
N SER A 159 2.35 -7.62 4.72
CA SER A 159 1.32 -8.67 4.79
C SER A 159 1.79 -9.96 4.10
N ILE A 160 1.34 -11.10 4.63
CA ILE A 160 1.57 -12.44 4.07
C ILE A 160 0.25 -13.21 4.05
N ILE A 161 -0.12 -13.74 2.88
CA ILE A 161 -1.22 -14.70 2.72
C ILE A 161 -0.59 -16.07 2.49
N PHE A 162 -0.93 -17.04 3.32
CA PHE A 162 -0.36 -18.38 3.26
C PHE A 162 -1.41 -19.46 3.55
N ALA A 163 -1.20 -20.64 3.00
CA ALA A 163 -2.00 -21.82 3.28
C ALA A 163 -1.56 -22.46 4.62
N SER A 164 -2.52 -22.78 5.49
CA SER A 164 -2.25 -23.39 6.79
C SER A 164 -3.06 -24.67 7.00
N LYS A 165 -2.40 -25.71 7.50
CA LYS A 165 -3.02 -26.93 8.06
C LYS A 165 -2.82 -26.99 9.58
N PRO A 166 -3.60 -27.81 10.31
CA PRO A 166 -3.39 -28.03 11.73
C PRO A 166 -1.97 -28.51 12.02
N GLY A 167 -1.32 -27.95 13.05
CA GLY A 167 0.04 -28.29 13.47
C GLY A 167 1.17 -27.59 12.70
N GLU A 168 0.86 -26.84 11.63
CA GLU A 168 1.87 -26.06 10.91
C GLU A 168 2.20 -24.76 11.63
N TYR A 169 3.42 -24.25 11.44
CA TYR A 169 3.84 -22.95 11.92
C TYR A 169 2.90 -21.86 11.43
N LYS A 170 2.51 -20.99 12.35
CA LYS A 170 1.82 -19.73 12.09
C LYS A 170 2.63 -18.61 12.74
N PRO A 171 2.78 -17.45 12.09
CA PRO A 171 3.38 -16.28 12.72
C PRO A 171 2.73 -16.02 14.08
N LYS A 172 3.55 -15.69 15.08
CA LYS A 172 3.04 -15.34 16.40
C LYS A 172 2.27 -14.03 16.27
N LEU A 173 1.01 -14.06 16.65
CA LEU A 173 0.19 -12.87 16.71
C LEU A 173 0.48 -12.11 17.99
N GLY A 174 0.36 -10.79 17.94
CA GLY A 174 0.44 -9.97 19.14
C GLY A 174 -0.07 -8.55 18.92
N ASP A 175 -0.14 -7.81 20.02
CA ASP A 175 -0.76 -6.49 20.12
C ASP A 175 0.28 -5.35 20.13
N TYR A 176 1.58 -5.68 20.06
CA TYR A 176 2.66 -4.72 20.18
C TYR A 176 3.21 -4.27 18.82
N LEU A 177 3.92 -3.15 18.84
CA LEU A 177 4.57 -2.59 17.65
C LEU A 177 5.51 -3.61 17.00
N GLY A 178 5.28 -3.88 15.72
CA GLY A 178 6.11 -4.77 14.90
C GLY A 178 5.64 -6.24 14.91
N GLU A 179 4.65 -6.59 15.73
CA GLU A 179 4.08 -7.93 15.73
C GLU A 179 3.06 -8.13 14.60
N MET A 180 2.90 -9.38 14.18
CA MET A 180 1.92 -9.76 13.16
C MET A 180 0.51 -9.76 13.74
N THR A 181 -0.47 -9.35 12.95
CA THR A 181 -1.89 -9.32 13.33
C THR A 181 -2.73 -10.13 12.34
N ASP A 182 -3.84 -10.71 12.79
CA ASP A 182 -4.79 -11.39 11.91
C ASP A 182 -5.80 -10.38 11.34
N GLU A 183 -5.56 -9.94 10.10
CA GLU A 183 -6.47 -9.02 9.38
C GLU A 183 -7.86 -9.65 9.14
N ILE A 184 -7.96 -10.97 8.98
CA ILE A 184 -9.22 -11.64 8.69
C ILE A 184 -10.12 -11.63 9.92
N VAL A 185 -9.56 -11.91 11.10
CA VAL A 185 -10.30 -11.77 12.36
C VAL A 185 -10.69 -10.31 12.62
N THR A 186 -9.83 -9.37 12.29
CA THR A 186 -10.08 -7.94 12.49
C THR A 186 -11.20 -7.42 11.58
N GLU A 187 -11.25 -7.82 10.30
CA GLU A 187 -12.25 -7.35 9.34
C GLU A 187 -13.57 -8.15 9.39
N PHE A 188 -13.50 -9.46 9.64
CA PHE A 188 -14.62 -10.38 9.49
C PHE A 188 -15.08 -11.07 10.79
N GLY A 189 -14.33 -10.86 11.89
CA GLY A 189 -14.64 -11.42 13.19
C GLY A 189 -13.98 -12.77 13.48
N ILE A 190 -14.02 -13.16 14.75
CA ILE A 190 -13.39 -14.39 15.25
C ILE A 190 -14.01 -15.61 14.55
N GLY A 191 -13.16 -16.50 14.04
CA GLY A 191 -13.56 -17.73 13.36
C GLY A 191 -13.81 -17.59 11.85
N ALA A 192 -13.71 -16.37 11.31
CA ALA A 192 -13.64 -16.17 9.86
C ALA A 192 -12.36 -16.80 9.29
N ARG A 193 -12.47 -17.43 8.11
CA ARG A 193 -11.32 -18.08 7.45
C ARG A 193 -11.35 -17.90 5.95
N ILE A 194 -10.18 -17.69 5.35
CA ILE A 194 -10.02 -17.79 3.89
C ILE A 194 -10.09 -19.25 3.49
N VAL A 195 -10.92 -19.57 2.50
CA VAL A 195 -11.08 -20.93 1.96
C VAL A 195 -10.57 -21.05 0.53
N GLU A 196 -10.61 -19.97 -0.23
CA GLU A 196 -10.08 -19.92 -1.59
C GLU A 196 -9.30 -18.63 -1.80
N PHE A 197 -8.21 -18.72 -2.55
CA PHE A 197 -7.36 -17.60 -2.93
C PHE A 197 -7.01 -17.69 -4.41
N VAL A 198 -7.04 -16.56 -5.11
CA VAL A 198 -6.62 -16.45 -6.50
C VAL A 198 -5.76 -15.20 -6.69
N SER A 199 -4.70 -15.31 -7.48
CA SER A 199 -3.91 -14.16 -7.92
C SER A 199 -3.79 -14.15 -9.43
N CYS A 200 -4.02 -12.99 -10.01
CA CYS A 200 -3.76 -12.67 -11.41
C CYS A 200 -2.52 -11.75 -11.55
N GLY A 201 -1.71 -11.61 -10.50
CA GLY A 201 -0.48 -10.82 -10.49
C GLY A 201 -0.31 -9.92 -9.26
N PRO A 202 0.79 -9.14 -9.20
CA PRO A 202 1.06 -8.23 -8.09
C PRO A 202 -0.06 -7.20 -7.90
N LYS A 203 -0.61 -7.12 -6.68
CA LYS A 203 -1.75 -6.24 -6.32
C LYS A 203 -3.00 -6.48 -7.19
N ASN A 204 -3.14 -7.70 -7.73
CA ASN A 204 -4.28 -8.20 -8.48
C ASN A 204 -4.65 -9.60 -7.97
N TYR A 205 -5.46 -9.67 -6.91
CA TYR A 205 -5.82 -10.92 -6.26
C TYR A 205 -7.21 -10.84 -5.62
N GLY A 206 -7.77 -11.99 -5.28
CA GLY A 206 -8.97 -12.09 -4.48
C GLY A 206 -8.98 -13.31 -3.59
N PHE A 207 -9.85 -13.28 -2.59
CA PHE A 207 -10.06 -14.41 -1.70
C PHE A 207 -11.51 -14.52 -1.24
N HIS A 208 -11.92 -15.75 -0.97
CA HIS A 208 -13.22 -16.12 -0.41
C HIS A 208 -13.05 -16.40 1.07
N VAL A 209 -13.80 -15.66 1.89
CA VAL A 209 -13.88 -15.83 3.34
C VAL A 209 -15.19 -16.51 3.70
N VAL A 210 -15.12 -17.54 4.55
CA VAL A 210 -16.28 -18.15 5.20
C VAL A 210 -16.32 -17.70 6.64
N LEU A 211 -17.45 -17.09 7.02
CA LEU A 211 -17.75 -16.62 8.37
C LEU A 211 -18.20 -17.78 9.28
N PRO A 212 -18.18 -17.62 10.62
CA PRO A 212 -18.63 -18.66 11.56
C PRO A 212 -20.10 -19.08 11.36
N ASN A 213 -20.92 -18.18 10.82
CA ASN A 213 -22.33 -18.43 10.48
C ASN A 213 -22.50 -19.09 9.09
N ASN A 214 -21.43 -19.59 8.47
CA ASN A 214 -21.35 -20.13 7.11
C ASN A 214 -21.68 -19.14 5.97
N GLU A 215 -21.78 -17.84 6.26
CA GLU A 215 -21.92 -16.83 5.21
C GLU A 215 -20.61 -16.63 4.44
N SER A 216 -20.73 -16.43 3.13
CA SER A 216 -19.59 -16.22 2.23
C SER A 216 -19.38 -14.74 1.92
N ARG A 217 -18.12 -14.30 2.02
CA ARG A 217 -17.66 -12.98 1.62
C ARG A 217 -16.53 -13.10 0.61
N TYR A 218 -16.51 -12.22 -0.40
CA TYR A 218 -15.46 -12.18 -1.41
C TYR A 218 -14.78 -10.83 -1.37
N VAL A 219 -13.45 -10.85 -1.29
CA VAL A 219 -12.62 -9.65 -1.30
C VAL A 219 -11.77 -9.66 -2.56
N LEU A 220 -11.83 -8.57 -3.33
CA LEU A 220 -11.06 -8.40 -4.56
C LEU A 220 -10.18 -7.16 -4.43
N LYS A 221 -8.90 -7.29 -4.79
CA LYS A 221 -7.91 -6.22 -4.80
C LYS A 221 -7.35 -6.11 -6.20
N CYS A 222 -7.72 -5.06 -6.93
CA CYS A 222 -7.26 -4.81 -8.30
C CYS A 222 -6.63 -3.43 -8.43
N LYS A 223 -5.29 -3.35 -8.42
CA LYS A 223 -4.60 -2.07 -8.53
C LYS A 223 -4.76 -1.47 -9.93
N GLY A 224 -5.13 -0.19 -9.96
CA GLY A 224 -5.24 0.59 -11.19
C GLY A 224 -6.60 0.49 -11.87
N ILE A 225 -7.53 -0.32 -11.36
CA ILE A 225 -8.93 -0.30 -11.75
C ILE A 225 -9.71 0.21 -10.55
N ARG A 226 -10.49 1.28 -10.75
CA ARG A 226 -11.46 1.72 -9.76
C ARG A 226 -12.60 0.72 -9.74
N MET A 227 -12.82 0.06 -8.61
CA MET A 227 -13.93 -0.87 -8.39
C MET A 227 -15.25 -0.12 -8.23
N SER A 228 -15.78 0.42 -9.34
CA SER A 228 -17.16 0.90 -9.44
C SER A 228 -18.13 -0.29 -9.44
N ALA A 229 -19.44 -0.04 -9.30
CA ALA A 229 -20.45 -1.09 -9.42
C ALA A 229 -20.37 -1.83 -10.77
N GLU A 230 -20.17 -1.10 -11.87
CA GLU A 230 -19.96 -1.66 -13.20
C GLU A 230 -18.68 -2.51 -13.28
N ALA A 231 -17.56 -2.01 -12.74
CA ALA A 231 -16.31 -2.77 -12.72
C ALA A 231 -16.40 -4.01 -11.81
N ALA A 232 -17.15 -3.95 -10.71
CA ALA A 232 -17.36 -5.08 -9.80
C ALA A 232 -18.32 -6.14 -10.38
N ALA A 233 -19.24 -5.73 -11.25
CA ALA A 233 -20.09 -6.65 -12.01
C ALA A 233 -19.29 -7.43 -13.07
N ILE A 234 -18.21 -6.81 -13.58
CA ILE A 234 -17.29 -7.44 -14.51
C ILE A 234 -16.25 -8.25 -13.73
N ILE A 235 -15.40 -7.63 -12.93
CA ILE A 235 -14.34 -8.31 -12.18
C ILE A 235 -14.94 -8.98 -10.94
N THR A 236 -15.48 -10.18 -11.13
CA THR A 236 -15.96 -11.05 -10.06
C THR A 236 -14.87 -12.02 -9.60
N PHE A 237 -15.02 -12.60 -8.41
CA PHE A 237 -14.10 -13.65 -7.93
C PHE A 237 -14.04 -14.84 -8.90
N LYS A 238 -15.20 -15.29 -9.39
CA LYS A 238 -15.31 -16.36 -10.40
C LYS A 238 -14.52 -16.02 -11.67
N GLN A 239 -14.65 -14.80 -12.17
CA GLN A 239 -13.95 -14.36 -13.37
C GLN A 239 -12.42 -14.28 -13.15
N MET A 240 -11.96 -13.89 -11.96
CA MET A 240 -10.54 -13.95 -11.64
C MET A 240 -10.01 -15.39 -11.60
N VAL A 241 -10.78 -16.33 -11.04
CA VAL A 241 -10.43 -17.76 -11.06
C VAL A 241 -10.31 -18.28 -12.49
N GLU A 242 -11.29 -17.94 -13.35
CA GLU A 242 -11.26 -18.33 -14.76
C GLU A 242 -10.03 -17.75 -15.49
N ILE A 243 -9.76 -16.46 -15.34
CA ILE A 243 -8.62 -15.80 -15.97
C ILE A 243 -7.29 -16.38 -15.47
N ALA A 244 -7.14 -16.62 -14.17
CA ALA A 244 -5.94 -17.22 -13.61
C ALA A 244 -5.72 -18.66 -14.10
N THR A 245 -6.79 -19.44 -14.22
CA THR A 245 -6.75 -20.82 -14.71
C THR A 245 -6.35 -20.86 -16.18
N ARG A 246 -6.98 -20.04 -17.02
CA ARG A 246 -6.66 -19.95 -18.45
C ARG A 246 -5.23 -19.44 -18.68
N TYR A 247 -4.79 -18.46 -17.88
CA TYR A 247 -3.41 -17.97 -17.93
C TYR A 247 -2.37 -19.03 -17.54
N ARG A 248 -2.68 -19.89 -16.56
CA ARG A 248 -1.84 -21.07 -16.24
C ARG A 248 -1.72 -22.00 -17.44
N ASP A 249 -2.80 -22.20 -18.18
CA ASP A 249 -2.88 -23.08 -19.35
C ASP A 249 -2.29 -22.44 -20.63
N GLY A 250 -1.65 -21.28 -20.51
CA GLY A 250 -1.00 -20.57 -21.62
C GLY A 250 -1.94 -19.66 -22.43
N GLU A 251 -3.19 -19.49 -21.99
CA GLU A 251 -4.17 -18.65 -22.67
C GLU A 251 -4.28 -17.26 -22.04
N GLU A 252 -4.10 -16.21 -22.84
CA GLU A 252 -4.28 -14.84 -22.39
C GLU A 252 -5.73 -14.38 -22.57
N VAL A 253 -6.42 -14.16 -21.45
CA VAL A 253 -7.78 -13.60 -21.44
C VAL A 253 -7.73 -12.11 -21.12
N GLN A 254 -8.37 -11.32 -21.98
CA GLN A 254 -8.48 -9.87 -21.80
C GLN A 254 -9.94 -9.48 -21.64
N VAL A 255 -10.21 -8.66 -20.62
CA VAL A 255 -11.54 -8.14 -20.32
C VAL A 255 -11.48 -6.64 -20.35
N LYS A 256 -12.40 -6.00 -21.07
CA LYS A 256 -12.51 -4.54 -21.08
C LYS A 256 -13.37 -4.10 -19.91
N VAL A 257 -12.80 -3.23 -19.08
CA VAL A 257 -13.46 -2.69 -17.89
C VAL A 257 -13.62 -1.19 -18.09
N PRO A 258 -14.85 -0.67 -18.20
CA PRO A 258 -15.10 0.75 -18.35
C PRO A 258 -14.55 1.53 -17.15
N GLN A 259 -13.81 2.60 -17.44
CA GLN A 259 -13.20 3.50 -16.46
C GLN A 259 -13.39 4.95 -16.92
N PHE A 260 -13.22 5.87 -15.98
CA PHE A 260 -13.08 7.27 -16.32
C PHE A 260 -12.03 7.93 -15.45
N ASN A 261 -11.35 8.92 -16.02
CA ASN A 261 -10.46 9.81 -15.31
C ASN A 261 -10.90 11.26 -15.54
N ILE A 262 -10.75 12.05 -14.49
CA ILE A 262 -10.78 13.50 -14.58
C ILE A 262 -9.33 13.95 -14.64
N TYR A 263 -8.94 14.68 -15.69
CA TYR A 263 -7.62 15.27 -15.81
C TYR A 263 -7.74 16.72 -16.24
N SER A 264 -6.78 17.53 -15.83
CA SER A 264 -6.56 18.86 -16.40
C SER A 264 -5.47 18.79 -17.45
N ASP A 265 -5.64 19.53 -18.55
CA ASP A 265 -4.54 19.78 -19.49
C ASP A 265 -3.55 20.81 -18.90
N PHE A 266 -2.54 21.17 -19.70
CA PHE A 266 -1.59 22.20 -19.29
C PHE A 266 -2.27 23.55 -19.03
N ALA A 267 -3.30 23.89 -19.80
CA ALA A 267 -4.08 25.11 -19.68
C ALA A 267 -5.11 25.08 -18.53
N GLN A 268 -5.06 24.07 -17.65
CA GLN A 268 -5.99 23.89 -16.55
C GLN A 268 -7.45 23.67 -16.97
N ASN A 269 -7.71 23.35 -18.25
CA ASN A 269 -9.02 22.90 -18.68
C ASN A 269 -9.26 21.48 -18.18
N VAL A 270 -10.40 21.27 -17.52
CA VAL A 270 -10.75 19.99 -16.90
C VAL A 270 -11.59 19.16 -17.86
N TYR A 271 -11.14 17.94 -18.13
CA TYR A 271 -11.82 16.99 -19.02
C TYR A 271 -12.17 15.71 -18.27
N THR A 272 -13.33 15.15 -18.61
CA THR A 272 -13.69 13.77 -18.26
C THR A 272 -13.42 12.87 -19.46
N LYS A 273 -12.49 11.93 -19.33
CA LYS A 273 -12.23 10.92 -20.36
C LYS A 273 -12.70 9.57 -19.88
N LYS A 274 -13.68 9.01 -20.58
CA LYS A 274 -14.10 7.62 -20.46
C LYS A 274 -13.24 6.76 -21.37
N PHE A 275 -12.84 5.58 -20.89
CA PHE A 275 -12.02 4.63 -21.63
C PHE A 275 -12.18 3.24 -21.05
N ASP A 276 -11.90 2.23 -21.85
CA ASP A 276 -11.82 0.86 -21.36
C ASP A 276 -10.41 0.54 -20.90
N LYS A 277 -10.29 0.00 -19.70
CA LYS A 277 -9.05 -0.56 -19.18
C LYS A 277 -9.03 -2.06 -19.43
N ILE A 278 -7.93 -2.56 -19.99
CA ILE A 278 -7.73 -3.99 -20.20
C ILE A 278 -7.36 -4.63 -18.86
N TYR A 279 -8.21 -5.55 -18.40
CA TYR A 279 -7.97 -6.43 -17.27
C TYR A 279 -7.53 -7.80 -17.78
N ARG A 280 -6.40 -8.30 -17.26
CA ARG A 280 -5.81 -9.61 -17.58
C ARG A 280 -4.91 -10.09 -16.45
N ALA A 281 -4.61 -11.39 -16.43
CA ALA A 281 -3.53 -11.90 -15.60
C ALA A 281 -2.16 -11.47 -16.14
N VAL A 282 -1.21 -11.19 -15.25
CA VAL A 282 0.15 -10.80 -15.58
C VAL A 282 1.13 -11.44 -14.59
N SER A 283 2.16 -12.10 -15.12
CA SER A 283 3.30 -12.61 -14.35
C SER A 283 4.63 -12.21 -15.01
N ASP A 284 4.96 -10.92 -14.90
CA ASP A 284 6.17 -10.31 -15.47
C ASP A 284 7.44 -10.59 -14.65
N LYS A 285 7.29 -10.86 -13.35
CA LYS A 285 8.42 -11.05 -12.42
C LYS A 285 8.69 -12.51 -12.03
N ARG A 286 7.77 -13.41 -12.34
CA ARG A 286 7.85 -14.83 -11.98
C ARG A 286 7.33 -15.69 -13.14
N ARG A 287 7.86 -16.89 -13.29
CA ARG A 287 7.33 -17.92 -14.21
C ARG A 287 6.36 -18.84 -13.48
N ILE A 288 5.29 -19.24 -14.13
CA ILE A 288 4.39 -20.30 -13.64
C ILE A 288 5.06 -21.65 -13.92
N VAL A 289 5.02 -22.56 -12.95
CA VAL A 289 5.46 -23.95 -13.12
C VAL A 289 4.22 -24.77 -13.49
N GLU A 290 4.16 -25.21 -14.75
CA GLU A 290 2.98 -25.76 -15.44
C GLU A 290 2.27 -26.90 -14.67
N ALA A 291 2.99 -27.66 -13.86
CA ALA A 291 2.45 -28.84 -13.17
C ALA A 291 1.85 -28.56 -11.77
N GLU A 292 2.18 -27.44 -11.10
CA GLU A 292 1.96 -27.34 -9.65
C GLU A 292 1.22 -26.06 -9.17
N MET A 293 0.76 -25.20 -10.08
CA MET A 293 0.10 -23.92 -9.74
C MET A 293 0.96 -22.97 -8.87
N TYR A 294 2.28 -23.19 -8.81
CA TYR A 294 3.22 -22.30 -8.13
C TYR A 294 4.01 -21.44 -9.13
N THR A 295 4.59 -20.37 -8.60
CA THR A 295 5.44 -19.47 -9.38
C THR A 295 6.87 -19.47 -8.85
N ARG A 296 7.85 -19.41 -9.75
CA ARG A 296 9.29 -19.28 -9.43
C ARG A 296 9.83 -17.95 -9.98
N PRO A 297 10.80 -17.30 -9.33
CA PRO A 297 11.48 -16.17 -9.96
C PRO A 297 12.20 -16.60 -11.24
N TYR A 298 12.32 -15.69 -12.19
CA TYR A 298 13.15 -15.94 -13.37
C TYR A 298 14.61 -16.14 -12.93
N GLY A 299 15.30 -17.12 -13.52
CA GLY A 299 16.68 -17.48 -13.15
C GLY A 299 16.81 -18.40 -11.92
N PHE A 300 15.71 -18.88 -11.33
CA PHE A 300 15.77 -19.93 -10.30
C PHE A 300 16.36 -21.22 -10.89
N VAL A 301 17.52 -21.64 -10.37
CA VAL A 301 18.16 -22.93 -10.63
C VAL A 301 17.85 -23.84 -9.45
N GLU A 302 17.45 -25.09 -9.73
CA GLU A 302 17.14 -26.11 -8.72
C GLU A 302 18.38 -26.60 -7.96
#